data_AF-A0AA40AXX8-F1
#
_entry.id   AF-A0AA40AXX8-F1
#
_cell.length_a   1.000
_cell.length_b   1.000
_cell.length_c   1.000
_cell.angle_alpha   90.00
_cell.angle_beta   90.00
_cell.angle_gamma   90.00
#
_symmetry.space_group_name_H-M   'P 1'
#
loop_
_entity.id
_entity.type
_entity.pdbx_description
1 polymer ?
#
loop_
_entity_poly.entity_id
_entity_poly.type
_entity_poly.pdbx_seq_one_letter_code
_entity_poly.pdbx_strand_id
1 'polypeptide(L)'
;MEESGVGAVKAQLSPESRAAMDTHSTLRCLYKMKYNGSRDSQEVIARAQDVTEEINFALGAALGQESAGLTAQLNSIVLSRNRAFVCFDVYIEGCNPQIRAEIDSSCERPIHYVQKKGDTFLIRREPSMDTYVAKRYSHMQNVDSGPRPYFMDESNPPVYDNGLRLEAPADEGLKEEDCVAKKDYDDVKTLPTVDCRSQGNPSGVIGGTSE
;
A
#
# COMPACT_ATOMS: atom_id res chain seq x y z
N MET A 1 1.10 8.27 47.71
CA MET A 1 0.37 8.12 46.44
C MET A 1 1.39 8.39 45.36
N GLU A 2 2.03 7.34 44.87
CA GLU A 2 2.92 7.44 43.72
C GLU A 2 2.03 7.48 42.49
N GLU A 3 1.96 8.61 41.82
CA GLU A 3 1.47 8.67 40.45
C GLU A 3 2.40 7.79 39.61
N SER A 4 1.93 6.58 39.29
CA SER A 4 2.49 5.78 38.20
C SER A 4 2.21 6.53 36.90
N GLY A 5 3.06 7.52 36.61
CA GLY A 5 3.05 8.24 35.35
C GLY A 5 3.36 7.24 34.25
N VAL A 6 2.32 6.85 33.50
CA VAL A 6 2.49 6.23 32.20
C VAL A 6 3.34 7.20 31.40
N GLY A 7 4.59 6.83 31.13
CA GLY A 7 5.54 7.68 30.40
C GLY A 7 4.91 8.08 29.08
N ALA A 8 4.76 9.40 28.85
CA ALA A 8 4.24 9.89 27.58
C ALA A 8 5.11 9.35 26.44
N VAL A 9 4.47 8.72 25.44
CA VAL A 9 5.16 8.20 24.25
C VAL A 9 5.74 9.37 23.45
N LYS A 10 6.98 9.23 22.99
CA LYS A 10 7.75 10.31 22.33
C LYS A 10 8.23 9.86 20.95
N ALA A 11 8.46 10.81 20.06
CA ALA A 11 9.21 10.58 18.82
C ALA A 11 10.49 11.41 18.78
N GLN A 12 11.53 10.86 18.15
CA GLN A 12 12.77 11.56 17.83
C GLN A 12 13.08 11.34 16.36
N LEU A 13 13.23 12.44 15.63
CA LEU A 13 13.55 12.42 14.21
C LEU A 13 15.06 12.63 14.03
N SER A 14 15.67 11.86 13.13
CA SER A 14 16.98 12.20 12.61
C SER A 14 16.95 13.54 11.86
N PRO A 15 18.07 14.26 11.72
CA PRO A 15 18.12 15.51 10.97
C PRO A 15 17.54 15.40 9.56
N GLU A 16 17.81 14.30 8.85
CA GLU A 16 17.31 14.04 7.51
C GLU A 16 15.79 13.81 7.48
N SER A 17 15.26 13.16 8.51
CA SER A 17 13.81 12.93 8.61
C SER A 17 13.07 14.22 8.96
N ARG A 18 13.67 15.07 9.79
CA ARG A 18 13.15 16.41 10.08
C ARG A 18 13.19 17.28 8.83
N ALA A 19 14.31 17.34 8.11
CA ALA A 19 14.44 18.09 6.87
C ALA A 19 13.42 17.65 5.80
N ALA A 20 13.14 16.34 5.69
CA ALA A 20 12.11 15.84 4.79
C ALA A 20 10.70 16.31 5.18
N MET A 21 10.37 16.34 6.48
CA MET A 21 9.11 16.93 6.95
C MET A 21 9.04 18.44 6.67
N ASP A 22 10.12 19.18 6.91
CA ASP A 22 10.15 20.63 6.69
C ASP A 22 10.04 20.99 5.20
N THR A 23 10.60 20.16 4.31
CA THR A 23 10.65 20.45 2.86
C THR A 23 9.43 19.92 2.11
N HIS A 24 8.97 18.72 2.47
CA HIS A 24 7.95 17.99 1.71
C HIS A 24 6.65 17.79 2.49
N SER A 25 6.61 18.17 3.77
CA SER A 25 5.44 17.98 4.64
C SER A 25 4.97 16.53 4.72
N THR A 26 5.90 15.57 4.55
CA THR A 26 5.56 14.14 4.48
C THR A 26 6.75 13.21 4.70
N LEU A 27 6.48 12.00 5.20
CA LEU A 27 7.42 10.89 5.31
C LEU A 27 6.78 9.57 4.89
N ARG A 28 7.51 8.76 4.13
CA ARG A 28 7.19 7.32 3.98
C ARG A 28 7.88 6.52 5.06
N CYS A 29 7.08 6.03 5.99
CA CYS A 29 7.54 5.30 7.16
C CYS A 29 7.48 3.78 6.92
N LEU A 30 8.46 3.08 7.48
CA LEU A 30 8.45 1.63 7.61
C LEU A 30 8.62 1.26 9.07
N TYR A 31 7.62 0.62 9.65
CA TYR A 31 7.67 0.10 11.00
C TYR A 31 7.68 -1.43 11.02
N LYS A 32 8.59 -1.99 11.81
CA LYS A 32 8.71 -3.44 12.00
C LYS A 32 8.25 -3.80 13.41
N MET A 33 7.12 -4.47 13.52
CA MET A 33 6.61 -4.97 14.80
C MET A 33 6.79 -6.47 14.98
N LYS A 34 6.88 -6.91 16.23
CA LYS A 34 6.66 -8.31 16.57
C LYS A 34 5.17 -8.61 16.41
N TYR A 35 4.84 -9.68 15.70
CA TYR A 35 3.47 -10.06 15.44
C TYR A 35 3.33 -11.58 15.55
N ASN A 36 2.61 -12.02 16.59
CA ASN A 36 2.35 -13.43 16.90
C ASN A 36 0.83 -13.72 16.92
N GLY A 37 0.01 -12.79 16.42
CA GLY A 37 -1.45 -12.88 16.44
C GLY A 37 -2.00 -13.70 15.28
N SER A 38 -3.33 -13.66 15.13
CA SER A 38 -4.03 -14.24 13.99
C SER A 38 -3.48 -13.68 12.68
N ARG A 39 -3.53 -14.47 11.61
CA ARG A 39 -3.27 -13.99 10.25
C ARG A 39 -4.54 -13.52 9.55
N ASP A 40 -5.63 -13.37 10.28
CA ASP A 40 -6.82 -12.67 9.82
C ASP A 40 -6.48 -11.22 9.45
N SER A 41 -6.89 -10.76 8.28
CA SER A 41 -6.52 -9.45 7.76
C SER A 41 -7.08 -8.32 8.64
N GLN A 42 -8.28 -8.46 9.20
CA GLN A 42 -8.89 -7.43 10.05
C GLN A 42 -8.11 -7.25 11.36
N GLU A 43 -7.71 -8.35 12.01
CA GLU A 43 -6.89 -8.28 13.22
C GLU A 43 -5.53 -7.63 12.96
N VAL A 44 -4.90 -7.96 11.82
CA VAL A 44 -3.61 -7.40 11.43
C VAL A 44 -3.73 -5.91 11.13
N ILE A 45 -4.79 -5.50 10.41
CA ILE A 45 -5.06 -4.11 10.04
C ILE A 45 -5.32 -3.28 11.30
N ALA A 46 -6.21 -3.72 12.19
CA ALA A 46 -6.49 -3.03 13.44
C ALA A 46 -5.21 -2.79 14.24
N ARG A 47 -4.34 -3.82 14.32
CA ARG A 47 -3.07 -3.69 15.03
C ARG A 47 -2.09 -2.73 14.36
N ALA A 48 -2.10 -2.67 13.03
CA ALA A 48 -1.28 -1.73 12.27
C ALA A 48 -1.78 -0.29 12.41
N GLN A 49 -3.10 -0.08 12.47
CA GLN A 49 -3.73 1.22 12.72
C GLN A 49 -3.35 1.74 14.12
N ASP A 50 -3.56 0.94 15.17
CA ASP A 50 -3.19 1.29 16.56
C ASP A 50 -1.76 1.85 16.67
N VAL A 51 -0.80 1.14 16.07
CA VAL A 51 0.61 1.54 16.18
C VAL A 51 0.95 2.74 15.28
N THR A 52 0.25 2.88 14.16
CA THR A 52 0.42 4.03 13.27
C THR A 52 -0.10 5.29 13.93
N GLU A 53 -1.25 5.22 14.61
CA GLU A 53 -1.79 6.31 15.43
C GLU A 53 -0.86 6.66 16.59
N GLU A 54 -0.31 5.65 17.30
CA GLU A 54 0.67 5.87 18.38
C GLU A 54 1.91 6.63 17.86
N ILE A 55 2.42 6.23 16.69
CA ILE A 55 3.56 6.90 16.04
C ILE A 55 3.17 8.31 15.61
N ASN A 56 1.99 8.50 14.99
CA ASN A 56 1.53 9.77 14.49
C ASN A 56 1.33 10.79 15.62
N PHE A 57 0.74 10.37 16.75
CA PHE A 57 0.61 11.19 17.95
C PHE A 57 1.97 11.63 18.49
N ALA A 58 2.90 10.68 18.64
CA ALA A 58 4.25 10.96 19.14
C ALA A 58 5.04 11.88 18.20
N LEU A 59 4.84 11.72 16.89
CA LEU A 59 5.44 12.54 15.83
C LEU A 59 4.88 13.96 15.84
N GLY A 60 3.56 14.13 16.01
CA GLY A 60 2.91 15.44 16.13
C GLY A 60 3.50 16.25 17.27
N ALA A 61 3.59 15.64 18.45
CA ALA A 61 4.23 16.25 19.62
C ALA A 61 5.69 16.64 19.36
N ALA A 62 6.46 15.80 18.66
CA ALA A 62 7.86 16.07 18.32
C ALA A 62 8.05 17.18 17.27
N LEU A 63 7.01 17.48 16.49
CA LEU A 63 6.98 18.55 15.49
C LEU A 63 6.31 19.83 16.01
N GLY A 64 5.83 19.84 17.26
CA GLY A 64 5.07 20.95 17.81
C GLY A 64 3.70 21.14 17.14
N GLN A 65 3.19 20.08 16.50
CA GLN A 65 1.85 20.05 15.92
C GLN A 65 0.88 19.50 16.98
N GLU A 66 -0.34 20.04 17.04
CA GLU A 66 -1.42 19.36 17.75
C GLU A 66 -1.73 18.04 17.06
N SER A 67 -2.32 17.08 17.76
CA SER A 67 -2.60 15.73 17.24
C SER A 67 -3.48 15.72 15.97
N ALA A 68 -4.21 16.81 15.69
CA ALA A 68 -4.98 17.00 14.47
C ALA A 68 -4.14 17.45 13.25
N GLY A 69 -2.91 17.93 13.46
CA GLY A 69 -2.05 18.49 12.41
C GLY A 69 -1.29 17.46 11.58
N LEU A 70 -1.47 16.16 11.83
CA LEU A 70 -0.88 15.08 11.04
C LEU A 70 -1.92 14.03 10.65
N THR A 71 -1.90 13.63 9.39
CA THR A 71 -2.71 12.52 8.86
C THR A 71 -1.78 11.38 8.44
N ALA A 72 -2.13 10.14 8.78
CA ALA A 72 -1.42 8.96 8.34
C ALA A 72 -2.26 8.13 7.36
N GLN A 73 -1.62 7.63 6.31
CA GLN A 73 -2.21 6.76 5.30
C GLN A 73 -1.47 5.42 5.32
N LEU A 74 -2.17 4.35 5.67
CA LEU A 74 -1.59 3.01 5.56
C LEU A 74 -1.51 2.59 4.09
N ASN A 75 -0.36 2.07 3.66
CA ASN A 75 -0.13 1.70 2.27
C ASN A 75 -0.06 0.18 2.07
N SER A 76 0.59 -0.54 2.99
CA SER A 76 0.67 -2.00 2.93
C SER A 76 1.12 -2.62 4.24
N ILE A 77 0.71 -3.87 4.46
CA ILE A 77 1.18 -4.67 5.58
C ILE A 77 1.74 -5.98 5.05
N VAL A 78 3.00 -6.28 5.40
CA VAL A 78 3.64 -7.55 5.00
C VAL A 78 3.97 -8.37 6.25
N LEU A 79 3.34 -9.52 6.35
CA LEU A 79 3.63 -10.54 7.35
C LEU A 79 4.80 -11.41 6.89
N SER A 80 5.74 -11.63 7.80
CA SER A 80 6.84 -12.57 7.59
C SER A 80 7.24 -13.19 8.92
N ARG A 81 7.14 -14.53 9.00
CA ARG A 81 7.37 -15.31 10.22
C ARG A 81 6.53 -14.76 11.38
N ASN A 82 7.20 -14.13 12.35
CA ASN A 82 6.64 -13.56 13.57
C ASN A 82 6.72 -12.02 13.60
N ARG A 83 6.73 -11.40 12.42
CA ARG A 83 6.86 -9.96 12.24
C ARG A 83 5.82 -9.46 11.25
N ALA A 84 5.36 -8.23 11.50
CA ALA A 84 4.62 -7.45 10.52
C ALA A 84 5.47 -6.22 10.17
N PHE A 85 5.56 -5.95 8.87
CA PHE A 85 6.16 -4.76 8.31
C PHE A 85 5.03 -3.86 7.82
N VAL A 86 4.82 -2.74 8.51
CA VAL A 86 3.76 -1.79 8.22
C VAL A 86 4.40 -0.62 7.48
N CYS A 87 3.98 -0.39 6.23
CA CYS A 87 4.40 0.78 5.47
C CYS A 87 3.24 1.76 5.35
N PHE A 88 3.51 3.02 5.69
CA PHE A 88 2.52 4.06 5.76
C PHE A 88 3.16 5.41 5.46
N ASP A 89 2.38 6.34 4.93
CA ASP A 89 2.78 7.71 4.72
C ASP A 89 2.20 8.60 5.83
N VAL A 90 2.99 9.56 6.29
CA VAL A 90 2.54 10.63 7.19
C VAL A 90 2.55 11.92 6.41
N TYR A 91 1.53 12.76 6.59
CA TYR A 91 1.40 14.07 5.97
C TYR A 91 1.10 15.11 7.05
N ILE A 92 1.75 16.27 6.97
CA ILE A 92 1.36 17.45 7.75
C ILE A 92 0.08 18.03 7.14
N GLU A 93 -0.82 18.55 7.98
CA GLU A 93 -1.98 19.29 7.55
C GLU A 93 -1.59 20.42 6.58
N GLY A 94 -2.31 20.53 5.46
CA GLY A 94 -1.96 21.47 4.39
C GLY A 94 -0.85 20.98 3.46
N CYS A 95 -0.41 19.72 3.56
CA CYS A 95 0.49 19.11 2.58
C CYS A 95 -0.07 19.30 1.16
N ASN A 96 0.79 19.75 0.25
CA ASN A 96 0.39 20.08 -1.11
C ASN A 96 -0.22 18.84 -1.80
N PRO A 97 -1.47 18.92 -2.31
CA PRO A 97 -2.11 17.82 -3.03
C PRO A 97 -1.30 17.28 -4.21
N GLN A 98 -0.51 18.11 -4.89
CA GLN A 98 0.39 17.67 -5.96
C GLN A 98 1.54 16.81 -5.44
N ILE A 99 2.15 17.20 -4.31
CA ILE A 99 3.20 16.39 -3.66
C ILE A 99 2.61 15.04 -3.23
N ARG A 100 1.40 15.06 -2.65
CA ARG A 100 0.68 13.83 -2.29
C ARG A 100 0.47 12.95 -3.51
N ALA A 101 -0.09 13.48 -4.61
CA ALA A 101 -0.29 12.75 -5.86
C ALA A 101 1.01 12.18 -6.47
N GLU A 102 2.12 12.91 -6.39
CA GLU A 102 3.43 12.42 -6.84
C GLU A 102 3.92 11.23 -6.00
N ILE A 103 3.80 11.32 -4.67
CA ILE A 103 4.16 10.26 -3.72
C ILE A 103 3.35 9.00 -3.97
N ASP A 104 2.07 9.22 -4.18
CA ASP A 104 1.02 8.26 -4.48
C ASP A 104 1.27 7.49 -5.79
N SER A 105 1.87 8.16 -6.77
CA SER A 105 2.19 7.57 -8.07
C SER A 105 3.48 6.72 -8.08
N SER A 106 4.36 6.85 -7.07
CA SER A 106 5.71 6.28 -7.09
C SER A 106 5.94 5.11 -6.11
N CYS A 107 6.51 4.01 -6.62
CA CYS A 107 7.02 2.89 -5.81
C CYS A 107 8.30 3.29 -5.07
N GLU A 108 9.02 4.25 -5.64
CA GLU A 108 10.36 4.65 -5.22
C GLU A 108 10.26 5.92 -4.40
N ARG A 109 10.45 5.77 -3.09
CA ARG A 109 10.44 6.88 -2.14
C ARG A 109 11.51 6.66 -1.07
N PRO A 110 12.10 7.74 -0.55
CA PRO A 110 12.94 7.67 0.63
C PRO A 110 12.19 7.03 1.81
N ILE A 111 12.74 5.94 2.34
CA ILE A 111 12.17 5.24 3.49
C ILE A 111 12.76 5.79 4.78
N HIS A 112 11.88 6.07 5.72
CA HIS A 112 12.19 6.44 7.10
C HIS A 112 11.81 5.28 8.01
N TYR A 113 12.84 4.61 8.54
CA TYR A 113 12.65 3.45 9.38
C TYR A 113 12.28 3.88 10.80
N VAL A 114 11.20 3.32 11.32
CA VAL A 114 10.70 3.59 12.66
C VAL A 114 11.10 2.45 13.59
N GLN A 115 11.77 2.79 14.70
CA GLN A 115 12.18 1.83 15.72
C GLN A 115 11.68 2.28 17.10
N LYS A 116 10.92 1.43 17.78
CA LYS A 116 10.52 1.65 19.18
C LYS A 116 11.67 1.25 20.12
N LYS A 117 12.06 2.15 21.04
CA LYS A 117 13.01 1.92 22.13
C LYS A 117 12.41 2.47 23.43
N GLY A 118 11.94 1.58 24.31
CA GLY A 118 11.12 1.97 25.46
C GLY A 118 9.89 2.75 24.97
N ASP A 119 9.68 3.93 25.55
CA ASP A 119 8.56 4.83 25.21
C ASP A 119 8.92 5.84 24.11
N THR A 120 9.99 5.60 23.35
CA THR A 120 10.45 6.50 22.28
C THR A 120 10.50 5.81 20.92
N PHE A 121 9.84 6.41 19.93
CA PHE A 121 10.00 6.09 18.52
C PHE A 121 11.17 6.86 17.93
N LEU A 122 12.17 6.14 17.44
CA LEU A 122 13.26 6.70 16.66
C LEU A 122 12.91 6.60 15.19
N ILE A 123 12.81 7.73 14.51
CA ILE A 123 12.51 7.83 13.08
C ILE A 123 13.77 8.32 12.39
N ARG A 124 14.33 7.49 11.52
CA ARG A 124 15.56 7.82 10.80
C ARG A 124 15.47 7.45 9.34
N ARG A 125 16.10 8.25 8.50
CA ARG A 125 16.30 7.93 7.10
C ARG A 125 17.10 6.62 6.97
N GLU A 126 16.61 5.69 6.17
CA GLU A 126 17.26 4.38 5.97
C GLU A 126 17.36 4.03 4.47
N PRO A 127 18.43 4.48 3.78
CA PRO A 127 18.59 4.29 2.34
C PRO A 127 18.63 2.82 1.91
N SER A 128 19.11 1.93 2.78
CA SER A 128 19.16 0.49 2.48
C SER A 128 17.77 -0.12 2.28
N MET A 129 16.71 0.53 2.80
CA MET A 129 15.33 0.06 2.69
C MET A 129 14.59 0.59 1.46
N ASP A 130 15.10 1.61 0.76
CA ASP A 130 14.40 2.19 -0.40
C ASP A 130 14.18 1.15 -1.50
N THR A 131 15.28 0.56 -1.97
CA THR A 131 15.24 -0.47 -3.02
C THR A 131 14.47 -1.70 -2.55
N TYR A 132 14.55 -2.04 -1.26
CA TYR A 132 13.83 -3.17 -0.70
C TYR A 132 12.32 -2.95 -0.76
N VAL A 133 11.85 -1.81 -0.25
CA VAL A 133 10.42 -1.47 -0.22
C VAL A 133 9.88 -1.25 -1.63
N ALA A 134 10.62 -0.56 -2.50
CA ALA A 134 10.23 -0.36 -3.89
C ALA A 134 10.03 -1.70 -4.63
N LYS A 135 10.97 -2.64 -4.50
CA LYS A 135 10.83 -3.99 -5.08
C LYS A 135 9.62 -4.74 -4.52
N ARG A 136 9.30 -4.57 -3.23
CA ARG A 136 8.10 -5.16 -2.63
C ARG A 136 6.84 -4.56 -3.21
N TYR A 137 6.76 -3.23 -3.36
CA TYR A 137 5.64 -2.58 -4.03
C TYR A 137 5.46 -3.07 -5.46
N SER A 138 6.54 -3.12 -6.25
CA SER A 138 6.47 -3.65 -7.61
C SER A 138 6.00 -5.10 -7.66
N HIS A 139 6.45 -5.94 -6.72
CA HIS A 139 5.97 -7.32 -6.64
C HIS A 139 4.48 -7.39 -6.28
N MET A 140 4.03 -6.61 -5.29
CA MET A 140 2.62 -6.56 -4.88
C MET A 140 1.73 -6.06 -6.02
N GLN A 141 2.15 -5.04 -6.79
CA GLN A 141 1.42 -4.58 -7.98
C GLN A 141 1.27 -5.65 -9.08
N ASN A 142 2.23 -6.58 -9.19
CA ASN A 142 2.13 -7.67 -10.16
C ASN A 142 1.15 -8.77 -9.71
N VAL A 143 0.93 -8.90 -8.40
CA VAL A 143 0.04 -9.92 -7.81
C VAL A 143 -1.36 -9.35 -7.57
N ASP A 144 -1.46 -8.04 -7.40
CA ASP A 144 -2.68 -7.33 -7.01
C ASP A 144 -2.86 -6.08 -7.88
N SER A 145 -3.97 -6.04 -8.63
CA SER A 145 -4.32 -4.95 -9.55
C SER A 145 -5.19 -3.85 -8.92
N GLY A 146 -5.18 -3.73 -7.58
CA GLY A 146 -5.96 -2.71 -6.88
C GLY A 146 -5.65 -1.27 -7.36
N PRO A 147 -6.61 -0.33 -7.17
CA PRO A 147 -6.49 1.03 -7.68
C PRO A 147 -5.35 1.78 -6.99
N ARG A 148 -4.70 2.67 -7.76
CA ARG A 148 -3.66 3.58 -7.26
C ARG A 148 -4.28 4.87 -6.70
N PRO A 149 -3.63 5.53 -5.71
CA PRO A 149 -2.35 5.18 -5.08
C PRO A 149 -2.37 3.96 -4.17
N TYR A 150 -1.21 3.29 -4.06
CA TYR A 150 -1.01 1.89 -3.63
C TYR A 150 -2.17 1.31 -2.81
N PHE A 151 -3.13 0.75 -3.56
CA PHE A 151 -4.32 0.10 -3.04
C PHE A 151 -5.17 1.08 -2.21
N MET A 152 -5.94 1.92 -2.91
CA MET A 152 -6.71 3.08 -2.38
C MET A 152 -7.65 2.82 -1.19
N ASP A 153 -7.67 1.63 -0.63
CA ASP A 153 -8.36 1.40 0.62
C ASP A 153 -7.53 1.96 1.79
N GLU A 154 -7.69 3.27 2.01
CA GLU A 154 -7.13 3.98 3.16
C GLU A 154 -7.64 3.39 4.49
N SER A 155 -8.79 2.69 4.48
CA SER A 155 -9.39 2.06 5.65
C SER A 155 -8.91 0.63 5.89
N ASN A 156 -8.63 -0.12 4.82
CA ASN A 156 -8.18 -1.51 4.86
C ASN A 156 -6.99 -1.71 3.91
N PRO A 157 -5.78 -1.27 4.30
CA PRO A 157 -4.59 -1.50 3.49
C PRO A 157 -4.41 -3.00 3.24
N PRO A 158 -3.93 -3.41 2.06
CA PRO A 158 -3.76 -4.82 1.76
C PRO A 158 -2.72 -5.45 2.67
N VAL A 159 -3.04 -6.66 3.11
CA VAL A 159 -2.17 -7.50 3.93
C VAL A 159 -1.61 -8.61 3.07
N TYR A 160 -0.31 -8.83 3.13
CA TYR A 160 0.37 -9.91 2.41
C TYR A 160 1.10 -10.82 3.38
N ASP A 161 0.96 -12.13 3.21
CA ASP A 161 1.69 -13.14 3.96
C ASP A 161 2.53 -13.99 3.02
N ASN A 162 3.84 -14.01 3.25
CA ASN A 162 4.80 -14.68 2.37
C ASN A 162 4.68 -14.28 0.88
N GLY A 163 4.20 -13.08 0.59
CA GLY A 163 4.02 -12.56 -0.78
C GLY A 163 2.66 -12.80 -1.40
N LEU A 164 1.75 -13.50 -0.71
CA LEU A 164 0.37 -13.70 -1.15
C LEU A 164 -0.56 -12.76 -0.40
N ARG A 165 -1.52 -12.15 -1.10
CA ARG A 165 -2.53 -11.29 -0.46
C ARG A 165 -3.43 -12.15 0.43
N LEU A 166 -3.57 -11.76 1.69
CA LEU A 166 -4.65 -12.25 2.56
C LEU A 166 -5.92 -11.54 2.11
N GLU A 167 -6.99 -12.31 1.88
CA GLU A 167 -8.23 -11.81 1.29
C GLU A 167 -8.68 -10.49 1.95
N ALA A 168 -9.20 -9.58 1.13
CA ALA A 168 -9.95 -8.45 1.67
C ALA A 168 -11.15 -9.02 2.45
N PRO A 169 -11.63 -8.37 3.53
CA PRO A 169 -12.96 -8.70 4.02
C PRO A 169 -13.90 -8.64 2.82
N ALA A 170 -14.63 -9.73 2.57
CA ALA A 170 -15.65 -9.74 1.55
C ALA A 170 -16.53 -8.53 1.83
N ASP A 171 -16.68 -7.63 0.84
CA ASP A 171 -17.73 -6.61 0.89
C ASP A 171 -19.04 -7.39 1.02
N GLU A 172 -19.56 -7.52 2.23
CA GLU A 172 -20.94 -7.94 2.48
C GLU A 172 -21.85 -6.80 2.01
N GLY A 173 -21.93 -6.62 0.68
CA GLY A 173 -22.52 -5.45 0.05
C GLY A 173 -22.99 -5.66 -1.39
N LEU A 174 -22.72 -6.80 -2.02
CA LEU A 174 -23.47 -7.23 -3.20
C LEU A 174 -24.24 -8.49 -2.83
N LYS A 175 -25.41 -8.27 -2.21
CA LYS A 175 -26.45 -9.30 -2.22
C LYS A 175 -26.67 -9.68 -3.66
N GLU A 176 -26.52 -10.97 -3.97
CA GLU A 176 -27.11 -11.58 -5.17
C GLU A 176 -28.63 -11.35 -5.09
N GLU A 177 -29.09 -10.19 -5.57
CA GLU A 177 -30.50 -9.99 -5.88
C GLU A 177 -30.74 -10.49 -7.31
N ASP A 178 -31.33 -11.68 -7.36
CA ASP A 178 -32.16 -12.23 -8.43
C ASP A 178 -31.57 -12.32 -9.84
N CYS A 179 -30.80 -13.40 -10.07
CA CYS A 179 -30.85 -14.11 -11.34
C CYS A 179 -31.49 -15.49 -11.15
N VAL A 180 -32.79 -15.51 -10.80
CA VAL A 180 -33.64 -16.67 -11.11
C VAL A 180 -33.86 -16.68 -12.63
N ALA A 181 -32.86 -17.14 -13.37
CA ALA A 181 -33.06 -17.57 -14.75
C ALA A 181 -33.78 -18.93 -14.68
N LYS A 182 -35.10 -18.86 -14.92
CA LYS A 182 -35.97 -20.02 -15.06
C LYS A 182 -35.34 -21.04 -16.02
N LYS A 183 -35.36 -22.30 -15.58
CA LYS A 183 -35.20 -23.47 -16.45
C LYS A 183 -36.25 -23.44 -17.56
N ASP A 184 -35.89 -24.15 -18.63
CA ASP A 184 -36.71 -24.66 -19.74
C ASP A 184 -36.54 -23.89 -21.05
N TYR A 185 -35.75 -24.45 -21.98
CA TYR A 185 -36.29 -25.15 -23.15
C TYR A 185 -35.19 -25.89 -23.95
N ASP A 186 -35.65 -26.95 -24.61
CA ASP A 186 -34.95 -28.06 -25.25
C ASP A 186 -34.02 -27.75 -26.45
N ASP A 187 -33.01 -28.62 -26.58
CA ASP A 187 -32.60 -29.38 -27.77
C ASP A 187 -32.61 -28.68 -29.15
N VAL A 188 -31.44 -28.56 -29.80
CA VAL A 188 -31.20 -28.93 -31.21
C VAL A 188 -29.71 -28.75 -31.58
N LYS A 189 -29.16 -29.86 -32.11
CA LYS A 189 -27.87 -30.07 -32.77
C LYS A 189 -27.48 -28.97 -33.77
N THR A 190 -26.20 -28.60 -33.82
CA THR A 190 -25.22 -28.93 -34.91
C THR A 190 -23.98 -28.04 -34.84
N LEU A 191 -22.79 -28.66 -34.90
CA LEU A 191 -21.51 -28.00 -35.23
C LEU A 191 -21.46 -27.73 -36.75
N PRO A 192 -20.64 -26.77 -37.20
CA PRO A 192 -19.42 -27.23 -37.87
C PRO A 192 -18.15 -26.42 -37.57
N THR A 193 -17.06 -27.17 -37.72
CA THR A 193 -15.65 -26.80 -37.88
C THR A 193 -15.41 -25.71 -38.93
N VAL A 194 -14.46 -24.80 -38.66
CA VAL A 194 -13.86 -23.94 -39.71
C VAL A 194 -12.33 -24.04 -39.64
N ASP A 195 -11.79 -24.47 -40.78
CA ASP A 195 -10.39 -24.65 -41.14
C ASP A 195 -9.68 -23.31 -41.33
N CYS A 196 -8.47 -23.16 -40.77
CA CYS A 196 -7.59 -22.02 -41.02
C CYS A 196 -6.48 -22.41 -42.00
N ARG A 197 -6.67 -22.23 -43.31
CA ARG A 197 -5.58 -22.15 -44.31
C ARG A 197 -6.02 -21.64 -45.68
N SER A 198 -5.43 -20.52 -46.12
CA SER A 198 -4.96 -20.15 -47.48
C SER A 198 -4.93 -18.61 -47.59
N GLN A 199 -3.76 -17.96 -47.56
CA GLN A 199 -2.90 -17.62 -48.71
C GLN A 199 -3.61 -16.89 -49.86
N GLY A 200 -3.11 -15.69 -50.20
CA GLY A 200 -3.42 -15.05 -51.48
C GLY A 200 -3.17 -13.54 -51.54
N ASN A 201 -1.90 -13.11 -51.56
CA ASN A 201 -1.49 -11.91 -52.30
C ASN A 201 -1.79 -12.14 -53.80
N PRO A 202 -1.97 -11.12 -54.68
CA PRO A 202 -0.76 -10.48 -55.26
C PRO A 202 -0.90 -9.06 -55.88
N SER A 203 0.30 -8.48 -56.12
CA SER A 203 0.72 -7.58 -57.23
C SER A 203 0.10 -6.18 -57.33
N GLY A 204 0.81 -5.09 -57.65
CA GLY A 204 2.17 -4.80 -58.17
C GLY A 204 2.11 -3.35 -58.71
N VAL A 205 3.18 -2.56 -58.88
CA VAL A 205 4.03 -2.46 -60.11
C VAL A 205 4.64 -1.02 -60.12
N ILE A 206 5.98 -0.85 -59.99
CA ILE A 206 7.03 -0.44 -60.98
C ILE A 206 7.47 1.05 -60.99
N GLY A 207 8.80 1.26 -61.03
CA GLY A 207 9.54 2.37 -61.71
C GLY A 207 10.54 3.10 -60.80
N GLY A 208 11.87 2.91 -60.87
CA GLY A 208 12.82 3.43 -61.90
C GLY A 208 13.17 4.91 -61.59
N THR A 209 14.38 5.46 -61.54
CA THR A 209 15.72 5.16 -62.07
C THR A 209 16.75 6.10 -61.38
N SER A 210 18.03 5.79 -61.59
CA SER A 210 19.28 6.46 -61.23
C SER A 210 19.34 8.00 -61.29
N GLU A 211 20.14 8.60 -60.40
CA GLU A 211 21.39 9.36 -60.69
C GLU A 211 22.27 9.39 -59.43
#